data_AF-A0A7J9XT26-F1
#
_entry.id   AF-A0A7J9XT26-F1
#
_cell.length_a   1.000
_cell.length_b   1.000
_cell.length_c   1.000
_cell.angle_alpha   90.00
_cell.angle_beta   90.00
_cell.angle_gamma   90.00
#
_symmetry.space_group_name_H-M   'P 1'
#
loop_
_entity.id
_entity.type
_entity.pdbx_description
1 polymer ?
#
loop_
_entity_poly.entity_id
_entity_poly.type
_entity_poly.pdbx_seq_one_letter_code
_entity_poly.pdbx_strand_id
1 'polypeptide(L)'
;MTTEGNQCTSNFVFTDGSDVFIGMAAHCAGTGPATAVNGCDAQSLPLGTPVSIDGASEQGTLVYSSWLAMQRTGESDPNACMYNDFALVEIDPADVGRTNPSVPIFGGPAGLDTDGTESGERVYSYGNSPLRGGIEALSPKSGISQGTVGNGWSHRVATVTPGIPGDSGSGFLNADGEAFGVLSTLALAPVPGTNGVADLSRALEYANGHGNLGSVDLVSGTEQFAAPLLPIGL
;
A
#
# COMPACT_ATOMS: atom_id res chain seq x y z
N MET A 1 -2.94 9.36 -5.81
CA MET A 1 -2.22 10.35 -4.97
C MET A 1 -0.99 10.83 -5.70
N THR A 2 -0.63 12.08 -5.49
CA THR A 2 0.56 12.69 -6.11
C THR A 2 1.36 13.45 -5.06
N THR A 3 2.66 13.15 -4.99
CA THR A 3 3.62 13.79 -4.06
C THR A 3 4.79 14.31 -4.88
N GLU A 4 4.97 15.64 -4.98
CA GLU A 4 6.05 16.25 -5.77
C GLU A 4 6.18 15.69 -7.20
N GLY A 5 5.05 15.40 -7.85
CA GLY A 5 4.97 14.84 -9.20
C GLY A 5 5.08 13.31 -9.30
N ASN A 6 5.43 12.61 -8.21
CA ASN A 6 5.34 11.15 -8.15
C ASN A 6 3.88 10.72 -7.98
N GLN A 7 3.35 10.04 -8.99
CA GLN A 7 1.99 9.51 -8.95
C GLN A 7 1.97 8.07 -8.44
N CYS A 8 1.11 7.81 -7.47
CA CYS A 8 0.90 6.51 -6.86
C CYS A 8 -0.59 6.25 -6.60
N THR A 9 -0.93 5.00 -6.30
CA THR A 9 -2.26 4.57 -5.90
C THR A 9 -2.34 4.48 -4.38
N SER A 10 -3.46 4.90 -3.79
CA SER A 10 -3.73 4.72 -2.36
C SER A 10 -4.14 3.29 -2.03
N ASN A 11 -3.87 2.84 -0.81
CA ASN A 11 -4.34 1.55 -0.33
C ASN A 11 -5.64 1.67 0.46
N PHE A 12 -5.54 1.68 1.78
CA PHE A 12 -6.63 1.59 2.73
C PHE A 12 -6.72 2.86 3.56
N VAL A 13 -7.80 2.96 4.32
CA VAL A 13 -8.04 4.03 5.28
C VAL A 13 -7.64 3.54 6.66
N PHE A 14 -7.00 4.40 7.44
CA PHE A 14 -6.57 4.14 8.80
C PHE A 14 -7.03 5.26 9.73
N THR A 15 -7.01 5.02 11.03
CA THR A 15 -7.34 6.05 12.04
C THR A 15 -6.59 5.78 13.33
N ASP A 16 -6.30 6.83 14.10
CA ASP A 16 -5.84 6.72 15.49
C ASP A 16 -6.97 6.98 16.51
N GLY A 17 -8.21 7.03 16.03
CA GLY A 17 -9.40 7.41 16.80
C GLY A 17 -9.71 8.91 16.82
N SER A 18 -8.77 9.75 16.37
CA SER A 18 -8.95 11.20 16.24
C SER A 18 -8.86 11.64 14.77
N ASP A 19 -7.78 11.27 14.11
CA ASP A 19 -7.47 11.65 12.73
C ASP A 19 -7.70 10.46 11.78
N VAL A 20 -7.89 10.78 10.50
CA VAL A 20 -8.12 9.79 9.43
C VAL A 20 -6.98 9.88 8.44
N PHE A 21 -6.39 8.73 8.14
CA PHE A 21 -5.26 8.60 7.24
C PHE A 21 -5.64 7.77 6.01
N ILE A 22 -4.98 8.03 4.90
CA ILE A 22 -4.97 7.17 3.73
C ILE A 22 -3.55 6.68 3.48
N GLY A 23 -3.38 5.37 3.30
CA GLY A 23 -2.06 4.79 3.14
C GLY A 23 -1.53 4.84 1.70
N MET A 24 -0.21 4.86 1.60
CA MET A 24 0.56 4.83 0.35
C MET A 24 1.83 3.98 0.52
N ALA A 25 2.57 3.72 -0.56
CA ALA A 25 3.93 3.19 -0.44
C ALA A 25 4.91 4.31 -0.06
N ALA A 26 5.85 4.05 0.84
CA ALA A 26 6.82 5.05 1.30
C ALA A 26 7.68 5.61 0.17
N HIS A 27 8.08 4.77 -0.79
CA HIS A 27 8.89 5.18 -1.93
C HIS A 27 8.22 6.20 -2.86
N CYS A 28 6.90 6.35 -2.77
CA CYS A 28 6.19 7.37 -3.53
C CYS A 28 6.54 8.79 -3.06
N ALA A 29 7.04 8.93 -1.83
CA ALA A 29 7.68 10.13 -1.31
C ALA A 29 9.22 10.10 -1.45
N GLY A 30 9.78 9.13 -2.18
CA GLY A 30 11.21 9.01 -2.43
C GLY A 30 11.73 10.10 -3.36
N THR A 31 12.95 10.58 -3.11
CA THR A 31 13.63 11.59 -3.96
C THR A 31 14.85 11.02 -4.70
N GLY A 32 15.20 9.76 -4.40
CA GLY A 32 16.26 9.04 -5.09
C GLY A 32 15.84 8.47 -6.45
N PRO A 33 16.78 7.80 -7.16
CA PRO A 33 16.45 7.07 -8.37
C PRO A 33 15.46 5.92 -8.07
N ALA A 34 14.73 5.45 -9.08
CA ALA A 34 13.80 4.33 -8.94
C ALA A 34 14.45 3.01 -8.44
N THR A 35 15.79 2.91 -8.51
CA THR A 35 16.56 1.78 -7.96
C THR A 35 16.91 1.93 -6.48
N ALA A 36 16.59 3.06 -5.85
CA ALA A 36 16.78 3.28 -4.42
C ALA A 36 15.63 2.61 -3.65
N VAL A 37 15.80 1.32 -3.40
CA VAL A 37 14.74 0.45 -2.84
C VAL A 37 14.95 0.11 -1.37
N ASN A 38 16.14 0.38 -0.83
CA ASN A 38 16.45 0.19 0.59
C ASN A 38 15.99 1.42 1.39
N GLY A 39 14.92 1.29 2.16
CA GLY A 39 14.34 2.38 2.96
C GLY A 39 15.24 2.87 4.09
N CYS A 40 16.23 2.10 4.52
CA CYS A 40 17.22 2.53 5.52
C CYS A 40 18.26 3.51 4.94
N ASP A 41 18.45 3.53 3.62
CA ASP A 41 19.44 4.39 2.96
C ASP A 41 18.81 5.41 1.98
N ALA A 42 17.65 5.07 1.42
CA ALA A 42 17.01 5.84 0.36
C ALA A 42 16.48 7.19 0.86
N GLN A 43 16.71 8.23 0.06
CA GLN A 43 16.24 9.57 0.39
C GLN A 43 14.72 9.68 0.20
N SER A 44 14.07 10.39 1.13
CA SER A 44 12.63 10.64 1.13
C SER A 44 12.34 12.10 1.45
N LEU A 45 11.20 12.59 0.98
CA LEU A 45 10.63 13.88 1.38
C LEU A 45 10.34 13.87 2.88
N PRO A 46 10.45 15.01 3.58
CA PRO A 46 10.21 15.08 5.01
C PRO A 46 8.72 14.86 5.36
N LEU A 47 8.44 14.54 6.62
CA LEU A 47 7.09 14.63 7.16
C LEU A 47 6.59 16.09 7.07
N GLY A 48 5.28 16.26 6.90
CA GLY A 48 4.65 17.56 6.62
C GLY A 48 4.59 17.91 5.13
N THR A 49 5.13 17.07 4.24
CA THR A 49 4.99 17.27 2.80
C THR A 49 3.53 17.16 2.36
N PRO A 50 3.00 18.15 1.61
CA PRO A 50 1.66 18.07 1.04
C PRO A 50 1.53 16.94 0.00
N VAL A 51 0.41 16.24 0.02
CA VAL A 51 0.07 15.16 -0.91
C VAL A 51 -1.29 15.44 -1.53
N SER A 52 -1.34 15.49 -2.86
CA SER A 52 -2.62 15.59 -3.57
C SER A 52 -3.34 14.23 -3.54
N ILE A 53 -4.57 14.22 -3.02
CA ILE A 53 -5.45 13.04 -2.98
C ILE A 53 -6.52 13.22 -4.06
N ASP A 54 -6.69 12.23 -4.92
CA ASP A 54 -7.71 12.31 -5.97
C ASP A 54 -9.10 12.27 -5.35
N GLY A 55 -9.99 13.15 -5.80
CA GLY A 55 -11.33 13.32 -5.24
C GLY A 55 -11.43 14.14 -3.94
N ALA A 56 -10.30 14.56 -3.33
CA ALA A 56 -10.28 15.50 -2.20
C ALA A 56 -10.37 16.97 -2.68
N SER A 57 -10.89 17.86 -1.84
CA SER A 57 -10.83 19.31 -2.07
C SER A 57 -9.56 19.98 -1.56
N GLU A 58 -8.93 19.41 -0.52
CA GLU A 58 -7.70 19.89 0.08
C GLU A 58 -6.58 18.85 -0.08
N GLN A 59 -5.33 19.30 0.10
CA GLN A 59 -4.19 18.39 0.13
C GLN A 59 -4.12 17.68 1.48
N GLY A 60 -3.80 16.39 1.46
CA GLY A 60 -3.41 15.68 2.67
C GLY A 60 -1.96 16.00 3.06
N THR A 61 -1.54 15.50 4.22
CA THR A 61 -0.19 15.73 4.76
C THR A 61 0.51 14.40 5.01
N LEU A 62 1.73 14.22 4.50
CA LEU A 62 2.56 13.05 4.83
C LEU A 62 2.94 13.09 6.31
N VAL A 63 2.34 12.23 7.14
CA VAL A 63 2.54 12.20 8.60
C VAL A 63 3.36 11.00 9.07
N TYR A 64 3.47 9.97 8.24
CA TYR A 64 4.35 8.83 8.50
C TYR A 64 4.98 8.29 7.22
N SER A 65 6.24 7.85 7.33
CA SER A 65 6.97 7.12 6.30
C SER A 65 7.86 6.09 6.99
N SER A 66 7.74 4.83 6.60
CA SER A 66 8.56 3.74 7.12
C SER A 66 10.05 3.98 6.89
N TRP A 67 10.42 4.59 5.75
CA TRP A 67 11.81 4.91 5.43
C TRP A 67 12.40 5.93 6.40
N LEU A 68 11.67 7.03 6.64
CA LEU A 68 12.09 8.04 7.62
C LEU A 68 12.12 7.47 9.05
N ALA A 69 11.16 6.62 9.40
CA ALA A 69 11.11 5.97 10.70
C ALA A 69 12.33 5.06 10.90
N MET A 70 12.63 4.17 9.94
CA MET A 70 13.78 3.27 9.95
C MET A 70 15.11 4.04 10.05
N GLN A 71 15.27 5.12 9.28
CA GLN A 71 16.46 5.96 9.34
C GLN A 71 16.64 6.64 10.71
N ARG A 72 15.53 7.12 11.29
CA ARG A 72 15.56 7.76 12.62
C ARG A 72 15.89 6.77 13.73
N THR A 73 15.40 5.54 13.65
CA THR A 73 15.62 4.50 14.67
C THR A 73 16.94 3.76 14.48
N GLY A 74 17.61 3.93 13.34
CA GLY A 74 18.82 3.19 13.01
C GLY A 74 18.54 1.72 12.73
N GLU A 75 17.42 1.43 12.04
CA GLU A 75 17.03 0.08 11.65
C GLU A 75 18.17 -0.65 10.92
N SER A 76 18.34 -1.93 11.25
CA SER A 76 19.43 -2.76 10.72
C SER A 76 18.97 -4.15 10.28
N ASP A 77 17.70 -4.52 10.48
CA ASP A 77 17.14 -5.72 9.88
C ASP A 77 17.10 -5.54 8.34
N PRO A 78 17.85 -6.36 7.57
CA PRO A 78 17.93 -6.19 6.13
C PRO A 78 16.58 -6.40 5.42
N ASN A 79 15.67 -7.20 6.00
CA ASN A 79 14.34 -7.40 5.44
C ASN A 79 13.43 -6.21 5.72
N ALA A 80 13.46 -5.65 6.93
CA ALA A 80 12.72 -4.42 7.23
C ALA A 80 13.17 -3.29 6.29
N CYS A 81 14.49 -3.09 6.18
CA CYS A 81 15.10 -2.11 5.30
C CYS A 81 14.69 -2.28 3.82
N MET A 82 14.56 -3.52 3.35
CA MET A 82 14.26 -3.80 1.95
C MET A 82 12.75 -3.85 1.64
N TYR A 83 11.91 -4.18 2.60
CA TYR A 83 10.50 -4.51 2.32
C TYR A 83 9.48 -3.65 3.07
N ASN A 84 9.87 -2.91 4.11
CA ASN A 84 8.97 -1.99 4.79
C ASN A 84 8.80 -0.70 3.96
N ASP A 85 7.78 -0.68 3.11
CA ASP A 85 7.51 0.39 2.14
C ASP A 85 6.10 0.94 2.33
N PHE A 86 5.87 1.57 3.48
CA PHE A 86 4.55 2.02 3.92
C PHE A 86 4.60 3.46 4.46
N ALA A 87 3.61 4.26 4.09
CA ALA A 87 3.47 5.63 4.54
C ALA A 87 1.98 5.97 4.76
N LEU A 88 1.74 6.95 5.63
CA LEU A 88 0.40 7.47 5.91
C LEU A 88 0.33 8.96 5.57
N VAL A 89 -0.76 9.30 4.90
CA VAL A 89 -1.13 10.68 4.61
C VAL A 89 -2.37 11.00 5.42
N GLU A 90 -2.28 12.00 6.30
CA GLU A 90 -3.44 12.54 7.00
C GLU A 90 -4.34 13.25 6.01
N ILE A 91 -5.63 12.89 6.03
CA ILE A 91 -6.66 13.51 5.20
C ILE A 91 -7.08 14.81 5.88
N ASP A 92 -7.19 15.89 5.11
CA ASP A 92 -7.70 17.15 5.66
C ASP A 92 -9.10 16.95 6.26
N PRO A 93 -9.40 17.50 7.46
CA PRO A 93 -10.70 17.36 8.10
C PRO A 93 -11.90 17.72 7.21
N ALA A 94 -11.75 18.62 6.24
CA ALA A 94 -12.80 19.00 5.28
C ALA A 94 -13.20 17.84 4.34
N ASP A 95 -12.30 16.87 4.12
CA ASP A 95 -12.48 15.76 3.18
C ASP A 95 -12.78 14.42 3.84
N VAL A 96 -12.66 14.30 5.18
CA VAL A 96 -12.95 13.07 5.92
C VAL A 96 -14.36 12.52 5.62
N GLY A 97 -15.36 13.40 5.51
CA GLY A 97 -16.73 13.01 5.18
C GLY A 97 -16.92 12.45 3.76
N ARG A 98 -15.91 12.58 2.90
CA ARG A 98 -15.90 12.08 1.52
C ARG A 98 -15.12 10.77 1.38
N THR A 99 -14.45 10.33 2.44
CA THR A 99 -13.67 9.11 2.47
C THR A 99 -14.57 7.88 2.54
N ASN A 100 -14.32 6.90 1.68
CA ASN A 100 -14.92 5.58 1.77
C ASN A 100 -13.78 4.55 1.97
N PRO A 101 -13.77 3.79 3.09
CA PRO A 101 -12.73 2.79 3.35
C PRO A 101 -12.84 1.55 2.44
N SER A 102 -13.90 1.46 1.63
CA SER A 102 -14.14 0.34 0.72
C SER A 102 -13.22 0.35 -0.49
N VAL A 103 -12.56 -0.77 -0.80
CA VAL A 103 -11.77 -0.89 -2.03
C VAL A 103 -12.70 -0.86 -3.26
N PRO A 104 -12.43 0.00 -4.27
CA PRO A 104 -13.30 0.09 -5.44
C PRO A 104 -13.49 -1.27 -6.13
N ILE A 105 -14.73 -1.55 -6.56
CA ILE A 105 -15.19 -2.82 -7.17
C ILE A 105 -15.23 -4.02 -6.19
N PHE A 106 -14.33 -4.10 -5.22
CA PHE A 106 -14.20 -5.26 -4.34
C PHE A 106 -14.91 -5.13 -3.00
N GLY A 107 -15.15 -3.91 -2.47
CA GLY A 107 -15.53 -3.74 -1.07
C GLY A 107 -14.38 -4.05 -0.11
N GLY A 108 -14.67 -4.26 1.18
CA GLY A 108 -13.64 -4.51 2.21
C GLY A 108 -12.68 -3.33 2.42
N PRO A 109 -11.67 -3.41 3.30
CA PRO A 109 -11.20 -4.64 3.92
C PRO A 109 -12.13 -5.13 5.03
N ALA A 110 -12.25 -6.46 5.15
CA ALA A 110 -12.99 -7.13 6.23
C ALA A 110 -12.17 -7.23 7.53
N GLY A 111 -10.85 -7.05 7.44
CA GLY A 111 -9.91 -7.17 8.53
C GLY A 111 -8.48 -6.96 8.05
N LEU A 112 -7.53 -7.14 8.97
CA LEU A 112 -6.10 -7.18 8.68
C LEU A 112 -5.66 -8.64 8.72
N ASP A 113 -5.00 -9.09 7.65
CA ASP A 113 -4.34 -10.39 7.58
C ASP A 113 -3.02 -10.31 8.39
N THR A 114 -2.80 -11.28 9.28
CA THR A 114 -1.67 -11.23 10.25
C THR A 114 -0.77 -12.45 10.22
N ASP A 115 -1.14 -13.49 9.48
CA ASP A 115 -0.37 -14.70 9.24
C ASP A 115 0.30 -14.72 7.84
N GLY A 116 -0.05 -13.76 6.99
CA GLY A 116 0.53 -13.57 5.67
C GLY A 116 -0.05 -14.55 4.65
N THR A 117 0.45 -14.49 3.41
CA THR A 117 -0.12 -15.29 2.32
C THR A 117 0.65 -16.57 2.00
N GLU A 118 -0.08 -17.61 1.61
CA GLU A 118 0.44 -18.88 1.10
C GLU A 118 0.43 -18.94 -0.43
N SER A 119 1.30 -19.79 -0.98
CA SER A 119 1.36 -19.98 -2.44
C SER A 119 0.08 -20.61 -2.97
N GLY A 120 -0.54 -19.96 -3.97
CA GLY A 120 -1.78 -20.41 -4.61
C GLY A 120 -3.04 -19.73 -4.07
N GLU A 121 -2.96 -18.98 -2.98
CA GLU A 121 -4.08 -18.18 -2.47
C GLU A 121 -4.51 -17.12 -3.46
N ARG A 122 -5.81 -16.81 -3.48
CA ARG A 122 -6.35 -15.74 -4.32
C ARG A 122 -6.03 -14.39 -3.73
N VAL A 123 -5.66 -13.46 -4.59
CA VAL A 123 -5.39 -12.07 -4.19
C VAL A 123 -6.12 -11.11 -5.10
N TYR A 124 -6.52 -9.97 -4.53
CA TYR A 124 -7.24 -8.89 -5.20
C TYR A 124 -6.57 -7.55 -4.91
N SER A 125 -6.60 -6.64 -5.86
CA SER A 125 -6.04 -5.30 -5.69
C SER A 125 -6.70 -4.31 -6.65
N TYR A 126 -6.63 -3.03 -6.34
CA TYR A 126 -7.08 -1.96 -7.22
C TYR A 126 -5.92 -1.00 -7.51
N GLY A 127 -5.55 -0.85 -8.78
CA GLY A 127 -4.48 0.05 -9.23
C GLY A 127 -5.00 1.19 -10.10
N ASN A 128 -4.48 2.40 -9.91
CA ASN A 128 -4.85 3.58 -10.69
C ASN A 128 -3.63 4.21 -11.41
N SER A 129 -2.79 3.38 -12.02
CA SER A 129 -1.66 3.88 -12.81
C SER A 129 -2.13 4.72 -14.02
N PRO A 130 -1.55 5.93 -14.22
CA PRO A 130 -1.83 6.75 -15.40
C PRO A 130 -1.39 6.08 -16.71
N LEU A 131 -0.44 5.13 -16.64
CA LEU A 131 0.07 4.40 -17.80
C LEU A 131 -0.98 3.45 -18.40
N ARG A 132 -2.09 3.21 -17.71
CA ARG A 132 -3.23 2.44 -18.21
C ARG A 132 -4.18 3.26 -19.09
N GLY A 133 -3.89 4.55 -19.30
CA GLY A 133 -4.63 5.40 -20.24
C GLY A 133 -6.10 5.64 -19.86
N GLY A 134 -6.44 5.55 -18.57
CA GLY A 134 -7.81 5.72 -18.08
C GLY A 134 -8.75 4.56 -18.38
N ILE A 135 -8.23 3.39 -18.79
CA ILE A 135 -9.06 2.21 -19.04
C ILE A 135 -9.45 1.57 -17.69
N GLU A 136 -10.63 1.91 -17.17
CA GLU A 136 -11.13 1.46 -15.85
C GLU A 136 -11.13 -0.06 -15.68
N ALA A 137 -11.36 -0.82 -16.77
CA ALA A 137 -11.34 -2.29 -16.75
C ALA A 137 -9.97 -2.90 -16.39
N LEU A 138 -8.89 -2.09 -16.42
CA LEU A 138 -7.53 -2.51 -16.06
C LEU A 138 -7.14 -2.16 -14.60
N SER A 139 -8.03 -1.49 -13.86
CA SER A 139 -7.78 -1.08 -12.47
C SER A 139 -8.02 -2.21 -11.47
N PRO A 140 -9.14 -2.97 -11.54
CA PRO A 140 -9.31 -4.17 -10.73
C PRO A 140 -8.31 -5.25 -11.16
N LYS A 141 -7.60 -5.80 -10.18
CA LYS A 141 -6.62 -6.85 -10.35
C LYS A 141 -7.07 -8.08 -9.57
N SER A 142 -6.84 -9.24 -10.17
CA SER A 142 -6.89 -10.52 -9.46
C SER A 142 -5.67 -11.35 -9.83
N GLY A 143 -5.34 -12.28 -8.97
CA GLY A 143 -4.19 -13.14 -9.16
C GLY A 143 -4.07 -14.20 -8.08
N ILE A 144 -2.84 -14.68 -7.95
CA ILE A 144 -2.43 -15.59 -6.89
C ILE A 144 -1.25 -15.04 -6.11
N SER A 145 -1.18 -15.39 -4.82
CA SER A 145 0.06 -15.28 -4.07
C SER A 145 1.02 -16.39 -4.48
N GLN A 146 2.31 -16.09 -4.45
CA GLN A 146 3.42 -17.04 -4.55
C GLN A 146 4.05 -17.30 -3.17
N GLY A 147 3.41 -16.80 -2.11
CA GLY A 147 3.83 -16.94 -0.73
C GLY A 147 4.59 -15.74 -0.18
N THR A 148 4.78 -15.79 1.13
CA THR A 148 5.53 -14.84 1.93
C THR A 148 7.05 -15.05 1.79
N VAL A 149 7.78 -13.94 1.71
CA VAL A 149 9.24 -13.85 1.57
C VAL A 149 9.80 -12.79 2.56
N GLY A 150 11.13 -12.61 2.59
CA GLY A 150 11.72 -11.55 3.40
C GLY A 150 11.44 -11.69 4.89
N ASN A 151 11.40 -12.93 5.40
CA ASN A 151 11.08 -13.22 6.81
C ASN A 151 9.74 -12.63 7.28
N GLY A 152 8.73 -12.62 6.40
CA GLY A 152 7.41 -12.07 6.71
C GLY A 152 7.19 -10.64 6.23
N TRP A 153 8.23 -9.89 5.85
CA TRP A 153 8.07 -8.48 5.49
C TRP A 153 7.48 -8.24 4.11
N SER A 154 7.41 -9.26 3.26
CA SER A 154 6.84 -9.12 1.93
C SER A 154 6.13 -10.38 1.45
N HIS A 155 5.16 -10.19 0.57
CA HIS A 155 4.55 -11.25 -0.21
C HIS A 155 4.87 -11.05 -1.68
N ARG A 156 4.93 -12.15 -2.42
CA ARG A 156 5.05 -12.10 -3.88
C ARG A 156 3.72 -12.47 -4.50
N VAL A 157 3.26 -11.65 -5.44
CA VAL A 157 1.98 -11.88 -6.13
C VAL A 157 2.17 -11.95 -7.63
N ALA A 158 1.35 -12.76 -8.30
CA ALA A 158 1.22 -12.82 -9.74
C ALA A 158 -0.22 -12.48 -10.12
N THR A 159 -0.43 -11.29 -10.68
CA THR A 159 -1.75 -10.82 -11.11
C THR A 159 -1.90 -10.91 -12.63
N VAL A 160 -3.14 -11.07 -13.11
CA VAL A 160 -3.44 -11.14 -14.56
C VAL A 160 -2.88 -9.91 -15.29
N THR A 161 -3.00 -8.75 -14.67
CA THR A 161 -2.33 -7.52 -15.11
C THR A 161 -1.36 -7.06 -14.01
N PRO A 162 -0.04 -7.31 -14.18
CA PRO A 162 0.97 -6.92 -13.20
C PRO A 162 0.87 -5.46 -12.78
N GLY A 163 1.31 -5.17 -11.57
CA GLY A 163 1.56 -3.82 -11.09
C GLY A 163 2.64 -3.15 -11.93
N ILE A 164 2.38 -1.91 -12.34
CA ILE A 164 3.28 -1.06 -13.13
C ILE A 164 3.51 0.26 -12.40
N PRO A 165 4.49 1.10 -12.81
CA PRO A 165 4.67 2.42 -12.21
C PRO A 165 3.35 3.20 -12.15
N GLY A 166 3.06 3.80 -11.00
CA GLY A 166 1.76 4.42 -10.69
C GLY A 166 0.77 3.52 -9.95
N ASP A 167 0.89 2.19 -10.07
CA ASP A 167 0.14 1.26 -9.21
C ASP A 167 0.79 1.15 -7.81
N SER A 168 2.04 1.60 -7.63
CA SER A 168 2.71 1.69 -6.33
C SER A 168 1.78 2.19 -5.22
N GLY A 169 1.78 1.51 -4.08
CA GLY A 169 0.91 1.83 -2.96
C GLY A 169 -0.47 1.19 -2.99
N SER A 170 -0.88 0.52 -4.09
CA SER A 170 -2.16 -0.21 -4.16
C SER A 170 -2.31 -1.20 -3.01
N GLY A 171 -3.49 -1.24 -2.39
CA GLY A 171 -3.83 -2.23 -1.37
C GLY A 171 -4.06 -3.61 -1.96
N PHE A 172 -3.73 -4.64 -1.20
CA PHE A 172 -3.95 -6.04 -1.55
C PHE A 172 -4.82 -6.74 -0.51
N LEU A 173 -5.84 -7.47 -1.00
CA LEU A 173 -6.80 -8.24 -0.22
C LEU A 173 -6.65 -9.74 -0.50
N ASN A 174 -6.80 -10.58 0.51
CA ASN A 174 -6.86 -12.04 0.37
C ASN A 174 -8.27 -12.50 -0.08
N ALA A 175 -8.51 -13.82 -0.09
CA ALA A 175 -9.78 -14.40 -0.54
C ALA A 175 -10.98 -14.10 0.38
N ASP A 176 -10.72 -13.74 1.63
CA ASP A 176 -11.72 -13.39 2.64
C ASP A 176 -11.92 -11.86 2.74
N GLY A 177 -11.17 -11.10 1.95
CA GLY A 177 -11.23 -9.64 1.92
C GLY A 177 -10.41 -8.98 3.02
N GLU A 178 -9.49 -9.69 3.66
CA GLU A 178 -8.57 -9.12 4.63
C GLU A 178 -7.41 -8.44 3.93
N ALA A 179 -7.04 -7.25 4.40
CA ALA A 179 -5.92 -6.50 3.88
C ALA A 179 -4.62 -7.15 4.34
N PHE A 180 -3.78 -7.59 3.41
CA PHE A 180 -2.50 -8.22 3.73
C PHE A 180 -1.31 -7.37 3.30
N GLY A 181 -1.47 -6.40 2.41
CA GLY A 181 -0.29 -5.69 1.94
C GLY A 181 -0.47 -4.50 1.03
N VAL A 182 0.68 -3.85 0.77
CA VAL A 182 0.81 -2.62 -0.02
C VAL A 182 1.80 -2.87 -1.16
N LEU A 183 1.39 -2.55 -2.38
CA LEU A 183 2.21 -2.82 -3.57
C LEU A 183 3.51 -2.00 -3.59
N SER A 184 4.66 -2.68 -3.60
CA SER A 184 5.98 -2.09 -3.77
C SER A 184 6.54 -2.46 -5.15
N THR A 185 6.18 -1.70 -6.19
CA THR A 185 6.63 -2.02 -7.56
C THR A 185 8.13 -1.78 -7.79
N LEU A 186 8.82 -1.10 -6.87
CA LEU A 186 10.28 -0.85 -6.98
C LEU A 186 11.11 -2.07 -6.61
N ALA A 187 10.57 -2.99 -5.80
CA ALA A 187 11.12 -4.32 -5.65
C ALA A 187 10.82 -5.11 -6.93
N LEU A 188 11.53 -4.81 -8.02
CA LEU A 188 11.54 -5.61 -9.25
C LEU A 188 11.78 -7.06 -8.84
N ALA A 189 10.70 -7.86 -8.87
CA ALA A 189 10.76 -9.22 -8.43
C ALA A 189 11.70 -9.99 -9.36
N PRO A 190 12.54 -10.90 -8.83
CA PRO A 190 13.46 -11.68 -9.65
C PRO A 190 12.74 -12.59 -10.67
N VAL A 191 11.41 -12.74 -10.52
CA VAL A 191 10.55 -13.51 -11.41
C VAL A 191 9.72 -12.56 -12.27
N PRO A 192 9.90 -12.58 -13.61
CA PRO A 192 9.09 -11.79 -14.54
C PRO A 192 7.59 -11.97 -14.31
N GLY A 193 6.84 -10.86 -14.34
CA GLY A 193 5.38 -10.87 -14.18
C GLY A 193 4.87 -10.95 -12.74
N THR A 194 5.76 -10.84 -11.75
CA THR A 194 5.38 -10.81 -10.33
C THR A 194 5.70 -9.45 -9.71
N ASN A 195 5.01 -9.11 -8.62
CA ASN A 195 5.26 -7.91 -7.84
C ASN A 195 5.55 -8.26 -6.38
N GLY A 196 6.38 -7.44 -5.73
CA GLY A 196 6.52 -7.43 -4.28
C GLY A 196 5.41 -6.60 -3.63
N VAL A 197 4.90 -7.10 -2.52
CA VAL A 197 3.89 -6.44 -1.69
C VAL A 197 4.46 -6.38 -0.28
N ALA A 198 4.58 -5.20 0.32
CA ALA A 198 4.98 -5.05 1.72
C ALA A 198 3.86 -5.62 2.61
N ASP A 199 4.24 -6.39 3.64
CA ASP A 199 3.30 -6.93 4.61
C ASP A 199 2.69 -5.80 5.45
N LEU A 200 1.36 -5.66 5.38
CA LEU A 200 0.66 -4.53 6.01
C LEU A 200 0.63 -4.67 7.54
N SER A 201 0.50 -5.88 8.07
CA SER A 201 0.45 -6.10 9.52
C SER A 201 1.75 -5.65 10.19
N ARG A 202 2.90 -6.08 9.65
CA ARG A 202 4.22 -5.67 10.11
C ARG A 202 4.49 -4.20 9.88
N ALA A 203 4.07 -3.66 8.73
CA ALA A 203 4.23 -2.24 8.46
C ALA A 203 3.44 -1.37 9.45
N LEU A 204 2.21 -1.78 9.79
CA LEU A 204 1.36 -1.10 10.76
C LEU A 204 1.91 -1.25 12.20
N GLU A 205 2.38 -2.44 12.58
CA GLU A 205 3.09 -2.66 13.85
C GLU A 205 4.31 -1.74 13.96
N TYR A 206 5.09 -1.63 12.88
CA TYR A 206 6.25 -0.73 12.84
C TYR A 206 5.83 0.75 12.96
N ALA A 207 4.74 1.15 12.31
CA ALA A 207 4.18 2.50 12.41
C ALA A 207 3.71 2.82 13.83
N ASN A 208 3.05 1.88 14.51
CA ASN A 208 2.59 2.06 15.88
C ASN A 208 3.75 2.09 16.88
N GLY A 209 4.80 1.30 16.66
CA GLY A 209 5.99 1.30 17.51
C GLY A 209 6.94 2.49 17.29
N HIS A 210 7.01 3.02 16.07
CA HIS A 210 8.06 3.96 15.67
C HIS A 210 7.57 5.20 14.93
N GLY A 211 6.26 5.41 14.76
CA GLY A 211 5.69 6.51 13.95
C GLY A 211 5.37 7.77 14.74
N ASN A 212 5.20 7.68 16.07
CA ASN A 212 4.72 8.76 16.94
C ASN A 212 3.29 9.25 16.61
N LEU A 213 2.45 8.39 16.03
CA LEU A 213 1.04 8.69 15.73
C LEU A 213 0.06 8.08 16.76
N GLY A 214 0.56 7.50 17.84
CA GLY A 214 -0.28 6.70 18.74
C GLY A 214 -0.59 5.33 18.16
N SER A 215 -1.80 4.82 18.41
CA SER A 215 -2.26 3.53 17.89
C SER A 215 -3.05 3.78 16.61
N VAL A 216 -2.46 3.47 15.46
CA VAL A 216 -3.13 3.52 14.16
C VAL A 216 -3.70 2.15 13.83
N ASP A 217 -4.98 2.13 13.49
CA ASP A 217 -5.74 0.94 13.15
C ASP A 217 -6.29 1.01 11.73
N LEU A 218 -6.38 -0.14 11.06
CA LEU A 218 -7.05 -0.28 9.76
C LEU A 218 -8.56 -0.06 9.92
N VAL A 219 -9.15 0.81 9.09
CA VAL A 219 -10.59 1.02 9.05
C VAL A 219 -11.24 -0.02 8.13
N SER A 220 -12.23 -0.75 8.66
CA SER A 220 -13.00 -1.71 7.86
C SER A 220 -13.80 -1.03 6.75
N GLY A 221 -13.94 -1.73 5.61
CA GLY A 221 -14.79 -1.29 4.50
C GLY A 221 -16.25 -1.14 4.92
N THR A 222 -16.94 -0.16 4.32
CA THR A 222 -18.39 0.04 4.50
C THR A 222 -19.24 -0.82 3.55
N GLU A 223 -18.64 -1.26 2.45
CA GLU A 223 -19.21 -2.24 1.53
C GLU A 223 -18.61 -3.62 1.82
N GLN A 224 -19.45 -4.65 1.85
CA GLN A 224 -19.00 -6.02 2.07
C GLN A 224 -18.02 -6.44 0.96
N PHE A 225 -16.95 -7.13 1.34
CA PHE A 225 -16.06 -7.72 0.36
C PHE A 225 -16.80 -8.71 -0.55
N ALA A 226 -16.68 -8.48 -1.85
CA ALA A 226 -17.24 -9.31 -2.89
C ALA A 226 -16.12 -9.60 -3.89
N ALA A 227 -15.51 -10.77 -3.78
CA ALA A 227 -14.59 -11.26 -4.79
C ALA A 227 -15.35 -11.48 -6.12
N PRO A 228 -15.13 -10.66 -7.17
CA PRO A 228 -15.72 -10.95 -8.45
C PRO A 228 -15.15 -12.28 -8.94
N LEU A 229 -16.04 -13.18 -9.36
CA LEU A 229 -15.67 -14.39 -10.09
C LEU A 229 -15.10 -13.96 -11.45
N LEU A 230 -13.81 -13.61 -11.49
CA LEU A 230 -13.14 -13.41 -12.76
C LEU A 230 -12.94 -14.79 -13.38
N PRO A 231 -13.32 -14.99 -14.66
CA PRO A 231 -13.10 -16.26 -15.32
C PRO A 231 -11.59 -16.46 -15.41
N ILE A 232 -11.09 -17.42 -14.64
CA ILE A 232 -9.70 -17.85 -14.71
C ILE A 232 -9.61 -18.64 -16.00
N GLY A 233 -9.26 -17.97 -17.09
CA GLY A 233 -8.87 -18.64 -18.32
C GLY A 233 -7.60 -19.43 -18.03
N LEU A 234 -7.76 -20.76 -17.87
CA LEU A 234 -6.70 -21.74 -18.11
C LEU A 234 -6.36 -21.77 -19.59
#